data_AF-A0A835BBL7-F1
#
_entry.id   AF-A0A835BBL7-F1
#
_cell.length_a   1.000
_cell.length_b   1.000
_cell.length_c   1.000
_cell.angle_alpha   90.00
_cell.angle_beta   90.00
_cell.angle_gamma   90.00
#
_symmetry.space_group_name_H-M   'P 1'
#
loop_
_entity.id
_entity.type
_entity.pdbx_description
1 polymer ?
#
loop_
_entity_poly.entity_id
_entity_poly.type
_entity_poly.pdbx_seq_one_letter_code
_entity_poly.pdbx_strand_id
1 'polypeptide(L)'
;MDAQDEERPLIHRLPPQDETTEFTCDGTVDISNQTALKQSTGNWRACFFILGVEFTESVAFFGIAKNLVTYLTGALHESNVDAATAVSTWIGSSFFTPLVGAFMADTFWGRYWTVVIFLSVYVIHVFLSRFFDKAAIVAPYSGGKGDTSPWRLCTVSQVEELKMLLRMFPVWASMVLFFAVTAQMSSTFIEQGAAMDNHIGPFTIPPASLATFDVISVMVCIPIYDAVLVPLARRVTGMDRGLSQLQRLGVGLALSAAGMAYAALVETRRLALARTGTPMSIMWQAPAFAVLGAGEVFTAVGILEFFYDQSPGGMKSLGTALAQLTIAAGNYLSSAVIGAVAAVTTRGGEAGWIPDDLNEGHLDYFFWLMAALGVVNLLHFLYCSMRYRGNNTTAL
;
A
#
# COMPACT_ATOMS: atom_id res chain seq x y z
N MET A 1 60.78 -52.68 9.75
CA MET A 1 60.02 -52.69 8.48
C MET A 1 58.61 -52.35 8.90
N ASP A 2 58.42 -51.05 9.14
CA ASP A 2 57.30 -50.52 9.93
C ASP A 2 56.11 -50.27 9.02
N ALA A 3 54.99 -50.88 9.37
CA ALA A 3 53.68 -50.56 8.83
C ALA A 3 53.02 -49.56 9.80
N GLN A 4 52.98 -48.29 9.42
CA GLN A 4 52.09 -47.30 10.01
C GLN A 4 51.12 -46.85 8.91
N ASP A 5 49.87 -47.28 9.06
CA ASP A 5 48.70 -46.72 8.38
C ASP A 5 48.55 -45.26 8.82
N GLU A 6 48.72 -44.33 7.89
CA GLU A 6 48.49 -42.89 8.11
C GLU A 6 47.14 -42.52 7.49
N GLU A 7 46.10 -42.46 8.32
CA GLU A 7 44.81 -41.88 7.97
C GLU A 7 45.00 -40.40 7.57
N ARG A 8 44.79 -40.08 6.29
CA ARG A 8 44.71 -38.69 5.80
C ARG A 8 43.32 -38.11 6.08
N PRO A 9 43.18 -37.01 6.83
CA PRO A 9 41.95 -36.25 6.84
C PRO A 9 41.83 -35.41 5.55
N LEU A 10 40.77 -35.64 4.78
CA LEU A 10 40.32 -34.81 3.66
C LEU A 10 39.77 -33.46 4.17
N ILE A 11 40.66 -32.58 4.65
CA ILE A 11 40.34 -31.16 4.84
C ILE A 11 41.33 -30.37 4.00
N HIS A 12 40.90 -30.02 2.80
CA HIS A 12 41.53 -28.99 1.98
C HIS A 12 41.49 -27.69 2.80
N ARG A 13 42.61 -27.31 3.42
CA ARG A 13 42.76 -25.99 4.04
C ARG A 13 42.51 -24.94 2.95
N LEU A 14 41.42 -24.19 3.08
CA LEU A 14 41.27 -22.90 2.41
C LEU A 14 42.39 -21.98 2.91
N PRO A 15 43.01 -21.17 2.05
CA PRO A 15 44.01 -20.19 2.50
C PRO A 15 43.37 -19.18 3.47
N PRO A 16 44.17 -18.56 4.36
CA PRO A 16 43.68 -17.72 5.44
C PRO A 16 42.87 -16.52 4.89
N GLN A 17 41.68 -16.31 5.46
CA GLN A 17 40.83 -15.14 5.22
C GLN A 17 41.48 -13.88 5.82
N ASP A 18 42.45 -13.29 5.12
CA ASP A 18 42.91 -11.93 5.45
C ASP A 18 43.64 -11.18 4.31
N GLU A 19 43.30 -11.47 3.04
CA GLU A 19 43.64 -10.57 1.93
C GLU A 19 42.36 -10.03 1.29
N THR A 20 42.26 -8.70 1.31
CA THR A 20 41.21 -7.84 0.75
C THR A 20 40.68 -8.33 -0.59
N THR A 21 39.49 -8.94 -0.62
CA THR A 21 38.75 -9.11 -1.87
C THR A 21 38.27 -7.75 -2.36
N GLU A 22 39.08 -7.14 -3.23
CA GLU A 22 38.82 -5.87 -3.90
C GLU A 22 37.54 -5.93 -4.75
N PHE A 23 37.12 -7.14 -5.12
CA PHE A 23 35.98 -7.45 -5.99
C PHE A 23 34.79 -8.05 -5.22
N THR A 24 33.59 -7.80 -5.71
CA THR A 24 32.35 -8.36 -5.16
C THR A 24 32.27 -9.87 -5.43
N CYS A 25 32.05 -10.67 -4.38
CA CYS A 25 31.96 -12.13 -4.48
C CYS A 25 30.55 -12.64 -4.84
N ASP A 26 29.65 -11.76 -5.27
CA ASP A 26 28.24 -12.04 -5.57
C ASP A 26 27.95 -12.15 -7.08
N GLY A 27 28.99 -12.05 -7.92
CA GLY A 27 28.87 -12.14 -9.38
C GLY A 27 28.41 -10.84 -10.06
N THR A 28 28.38 -9.72 -9.34
CA THR A 28 28.08 -8.40 -9.94
C THR A 28 29.21 -7.93 -10.85
N VAL A 29 28.84 -7.38 -12.00
CA VAL A 29 29.77 -6.85 -13.02
C VAL A 29 29.57 -5.35 -13.21
N ASP A 30 30.65 -4.64 -13.54
CA ASP A 30 30.60 -3.22 -13.87
C ASP A 30 30.07 -2.97 -15.29
N ILE A 31 29.96 -1.69 -15.69
CA ILE A 31 29.49 -1.28 -17.02
C ILE A 31 30.38 -1.79 -18.16
N SER A 32 31.60 -2.23 -17.85
CA SER A 32 32.57 -2.80 -18.79
C SER A 32 32.60 -4.33 -18.76
N ASN A 33 31.62 -4.95 -18.07
CA ASN A 33 31.46 -6.40 -17.93
C ASN A 33 32.63 -7.08 -17.18
N GLN A 34 33.34 -6.33 -16.33
CA GLN A 34 34.38 -6.84 -15.43
C GLN A 34 33.82 -7.03 -14.03
N THR A 35 34.43 -7.88 -13.21
CA THR A 35 33.99 -8.13 -11.83
C THR A 35 33.97 -6.82 -11.04
N ALA A 36 32.86 -6.49 -10.39
CA ALA A 36 32.67 -5.18 -9.79
C ALA A 36 33.59 -4.97 -8.58
N LEU A 37 34.25 -3.81 -8.49
CA LEU A 37 35.09 -3.43 -7.34
C LEU A 37 34.20 -3.06 -6.14
N LYS A 38 34.37 -3.76 -5.02
CA LYS A 38 33.61 -3.59 -3.77
C LYS A 38 33.70 -2.18 -3.19
N GLN A 39 34.80 -1.46 -3.44
CA GLN A 39 34.99 -0.08 -2.98
C GLN A 39 34.29 0.98 -3.87
N SER A 40 34.02 0.67 -5.14
CA SER A 40 33.47 1.65 -6.10
C SER A 40 32.00 1.40 -6.47
N THR A 41 31.52 0.17 -6.33
CA THR A 41 30.14 -0.22 -6.65
C THR A 41 29.25 -0.27 -5.39
N GLY A 42 28.02 0.28 -5.49
CA GLY A 42 27.03 0.23 -4.40
C GLY A 42 27.27 1.18 -3.21
N ASN A 43 28.04 2.26 -3.38
CA ASN A 43 28.31 3.22 -2.30
C ASN A 43 27.06 3.99 -1.83
N TRP A 44 27.11 4.57 -0.63
CA TRP A 44 26.08 5.44 -0.02
C TRP A 44 25.47 6.50 -0.96
N ARG A 45 26.22 6.93 -1.99
CA ARG A 45 25.73 7.82 -3.05
C ARG A 45 24.52 7.24 -3.80
N ALA A 46 24.50 5.93 -4.08
CA ALA A 46 23.35 5.26 -4.70
C ALA A 46 22.16 5.23 -3.73
N CYS A 47 22.39 4.99 -2.44
CA CYS A 47 21.33 5.06 -1.42
C CYS A 47 20.73 6.46 -1.31
N PHE A 48 21.54 7.53 -1.28
CA PHE A 48 21.03 8.90 -1.27
C PHE A 48 20.24 9.24 -2.53
N PHE A 49 20.67 8.74 -3.69
CA PHE A 49 19.93 8.93 -4.94
C PHE A 49 18.58 8.20 -4.92
N ILE A 50 18.55 6.93 -4.50
CA ILE A 50 17.31 6.13 -4.36
C ILE A 50 16.36 6.81 -3.37
N LEU A 51 16.85 7.22 -2.20
CA LEU A 51 16.05 7.93 -1.19
C LEU A 51 15.52 9.27 -1.71
N GLY A 52 16.32 10.02 -2.47
CA GLY A 52 15.89 11.28 -3.06
C GLY A 52 14.79 11.10 -4.12
N VAL A 53 14.91 10.07 -4.96
CA VAL A 53 13.88 9.70 -5.95
C VAL A 53 12.59 9.27 -5.24
N GLU A 54 12.68 8.34 -4.28
CA GLU A 54 11.54 7.86 -3.49
C GLU A 54 10.83 9.00 -2.75
N PHE A 55 11.60 9.92 -2.16
CA PHE A 55 11.07 11.09 -1.47
C PHE A 55 10.32 12.01 -2.44
N THR A 56 10.92 12.30 -3.59
CA THR A 56 10.31 13.21 -4.58
C THR A 56 9.04 12.61 -5.17
N GLU A 57 9.06 11.32 -5.48
CA GLU A 57 7.89 10.55 -5.94
C GLU A 57 6.79 10.54 -4.89
N SER A 58 7.12 10.25 -3.63
CA SER A 58 6.17 10.26 -2.52
C SER A 58 5.52 11.64 -2.35
N VAL A 59 6.31 12.71 -2.37
CA VAL A 59 5.80 14.09 -2.24
C VAL A 59 4.87 14.44 -3.41
N ALA A 60 5.24 14.09 -4.64
CA ALA A 60 4.40 14.34 -5.80
C ALA A 60 3.09 13.56 -5.74
N PHE A 61 3.17 12.26 -5.43
CA PHE A 61 2.01 11.39 -5.35
C PHE A 61 1.03 11.83 -4.25
N PHE A 62 1.50 11.95 -3.01
CA PHE A 62 0.63 12.34 -1.88
C PHE A 62 0.15 13.80 -2.00
N GLY A 63 0.97 14.69 -2.56
CA GLY A 63 0.58 16.07 -2.83
C GLY A 63 -0.61 16.16 -3.77
N ILE A 64 -0.60 15.39 -4.87
CA ILE A 64 -1.73 15.30 -5.80
C ILE A 64 -2.91 14.60 -5.11
N ALA A 65 -2.69 13.41 -4.56
CA ALA A 65 -3.75 12.56 -3.99
C ALA A 65 -4.61 13.27 -2.94
N LYS A 66 -3.98 13.98 -2.00
CA LYS A 66 -4.69 14.59 -0.86
C LYS A 66 -5.41 15.90 -1.22
N ASN A 67 -4.99 16.58 -2.28
CA ASN A 67 -5.59 17.85 -2.70
C ASN A 67 -6.56 17.70 -3.88
N LEU A 68 -6.57 16.54 -4.53
CA LEU A 68 -7.36 16.34 -5.75
C LEU A 68 -8.86 16.47 -5.49
N VAL A 69 -9.39 15.92 -4.41
CA VAL A 69 -10.82 16.08 -4.06
C VAL A 69 -11.17 17.56 -3.90
N THR A 70 -10.40 18.32 -3.12
CA THR A 70 -10.60 19.76 -2.92
C THR A 70 -10.54 20.54 -4.23
N TYR A 71 -9.69 20.14 -5.18
CA TYR A 71 -9.61 20.77 -6.49
C TYR A 71 -10.84 20.46 -7.36
N LEU A 72 -11.26 19.19 -7.41
CA LEU A 72 -12.41 18.75 -8.20
C LEU A 72 -13.71 19.41 -7.72
N THR A 73 -13.95 19.45 -6.41
CA THR A 73 -15.16 20.07 -5.84
C THR A 73 -15.09 21.59 -5.84
N GLY A 74 -13.94 22.17 -5.46
CA GLY A 74 -13.79 23.62 -5.30
C GLY A 74 -13.60 24.39 -6.61
N ALA A 75 -12.79 23.88 -7.54
CA ALA A 75 -12.40 24.58 -8.76
C ALA A 75 -13.12 24.10 -10.01
N LEU A 76 -13.42 22.80 -10.09
CA LEU A 76 -14.13 22.21 -11.23
C LEU A 76 -15.63 22.03 -10.98
N HIS A 77 -16.10 22.31 -9.77
CA HIS A 77 -17.51 22.22 -9.38
C HIS A 77 -18.12 20.84 -9.64
N GLU A 78 -17.31 19.78 -9.52
CA GLU A 78 -17.80 18.40 -9.52
C GLU A 78 -18.56 18.09 -8.23
N SER A 79 -19.49 17.13 -8.29
CA SER A 79 -20.18 16.65 -7.10
C SER A 79 -19.21 15.94 -6.15
N ASN A 80 -19.54 15.92 -4.85
CA ASN A 80 -18.69 15.25 -3.84
C ASN A 80 -18.50 13.76 -4.17
N VAL A 81 -19.52 13.11 -4.73
CA VAL A 81 -19.50 11.70 -5.13
C VAL A 81 -18.59 11.50 -6.34
N ASP A 82 -18.70 12.34 -7.37
CA ASP A 82 -17.89 12.24 -8.59
C ASP A 82 -16.42 12.50 -8.27
N ALA A 83 -16.13 13.53 -7.48
CA ALA A 83 -14.78 13.86 -7.04
C ALA A 83 -14.16 12.70 -6.22
N ALA A 84 -14.87 12.17 -5.22
CA ALA A 84 -14.38 11.05 -4.41
C ALA A 84 -14.16 9.76 -5.24
N THR A 85 -15.04 9.52 -6.22
CA THR A 85 -14.95 8.40 -7.17
C THR A 85 -13.74 8.57 -8.10
N ALA A 86 -13.53 9.76 -8.64
CA ALA A 86 -12.41 10.09 -9.52
C ALA A 86 -11.06 9.94 -8.80
N VAL A 87 -10.93 10.45 -7.58
CA VAL A 87 -9.71 10.28 -6.77
C VAL A 87 -9.43 8.81 -6.46
N SER A 88 -10.44 8.07 -6.02
CA SER A 88 -10.30 6.63 -5.78
C SER A 88 -9.92 5.86 -7.05
N THR A 89 -10.50 6.21 -8.19
CA THR A 89 -10.18 5.59 -9.50
C THR A 89 -8.76 5.90 -9.95
N TRP A 90 -8.30 7.15 -9.75
CA TRP A 90 -6.96 7.59 -10.09
C TRP A 90 -5.91 6.86 -9.24
N ILE A 91 -6.06 6.85 -7.90
CA ILE A 91 -5.17 6.10 -6.99
C ILE A 91 -5.17 4.61 -7.37
N GLY A 92 -6.35 4.03 -7.61
CA GLY A 92 -6.51 2.65 -8.04
C GLY A 92 -5.69 2.29 -9.29
N SER A 93 -5.71 3.19 -10.27
CA SER A 93 -5.00 3.02 -11.55
C SER A 93 -3.48 3.09 -11.39
N SER A 94 -2.97 4.00 -10.54
CA SER A 94 -1.54 4.16 -10.28
C SER A 94 -0.91 2.91 -9.65
N PHE A 95 -1.63 2.21 -8.77
CA PHE A 95 -1.15 0.99 -8.12
C PHE A 95 -1.33 -0.30 -8.94
N PHE A 96 -1.90 -0.21 -10.16
CA PHE A 96 -1.95 -1.34 -11.10
C PHE A 96 -0.67 -1.43 -11.95
N THR A 97 -0.02 -0.30 -12.20
CA THR A 97 1.21 -0.20 -13.00
C THR A 97 2.36 -1.09 -12.49
N PRO A 98 2.61 -1.24 -11.17
CA PRO A 98 3.62 -2.15 -10.64
C PRO A 98 3.41 -3.62 -11.04
N LEU A 99 2.17 -4.08 -11.25
CA LEU A 99 1.89 -5.45 -11.69
C LEU A 99 2.40 -5.70 -13.11
N VAL A 100 2.15 -4.74 -14.01
CA VAL A 100 2.65 -4.78 -15.40
C VAL A 100 4.18 -4.73 -15.41
N GLY A 101 4.77 -3.83 -14.60
CA GLY A 101 6.22 -3.73 -14.44
C GLY A 101 6.85 -5.01 -13.91
N ALA A 102 6.30 -5.61 -12.85
CA ALA A 102 6.78 -6.86 -12.27
C ALA A 102 6.72 -8.01 -13.28
N PHE A 103 5.61 -8.16 -14.00
CA PHE A 103 5.47 -9.18 -15.05
C PHE A 103 6.52 -9.01 -16.16
N MET A 104 6.77 -7.79 -16.61
CA MET A 104 7.77 -7.50 -17.64
C MET A 104 9.21 -7.72 -17.15
N ALA A 105 9.50 -7.35 -15.89
CA ALA A 105 10.80 -7.60 -15.27
C ALA A 105 11.13 -9.09 -15.14
N ASP A 106 10.16 -9.89 -14.70
CA ASP A 106 10.36 -11.31 -14.43
C ASP A 106 10.33 -12.15 -15.72
N THR A 107 9.63 -11.70 -16.77
CA THR A 107 9.43 -12.50 -17.99
C THR A 107 10.36 -12.13 -19.15
N PHE A 108 10.71 -10.85 -19.32
CA PHE A 108 11.34 -10.40 -20.58
C PHE A 108 12.65 -9.63 -20.43
N TRP A 109 12.75 -8.67 -19.48
CA TRP A 109 13.77 -7.62 -19.57
C TRP A 109 14.80 -7.61 -18.44
N GLY A 110 14.55 -8.35 -17.35
CA GLY A 110 15.35 -8.27 -16.14
C GLY A 110 15.09 -6.99 -15.33
N ARG A 111 15.40 -7.01 -14.03
CA ARG A 111 14.99 -5.98 -13.06
C ARG A 111 15.50 -4.57 -13.38
N TYR A 112 16.73 -4.43 -13.90
CA TYR A 112 17.35 -3.13 -14.16
C TYR A 112 16.70 -2.38 -15.33
N TRP A 113 16.53 -3.04 -16.48
CA TRP A 113 15.98 -2.40 -17.68
C TRP A 113 14.49 -2.05 -17.53
N THR A 114 13.73 -2.87 -16.80
CA THR A 114 12.35 -2.52 -16.44
C THR A 114 12.29 -1.24 -15.61
N VAL A 115 13.13 -1.10 -14.59
CA VAL A 115 13.15 0.13 -13.77
C VAL A 115 13.49 1.35 -14.62
N VAL A 116 14.50 1.29 -15.49
CA VAL A 116 14.88 2.43 -16.35
C VAL A 116 13.76 2.83 -17.31
N ILE A 117 13.10 1.86 -17.96
CA ILE A 117 12.02 2.13 -18.93
C ILE A 117 10.79 2.70 -18.21
N PHE A 118 10.34 2.09 -17.12
CA PHE A 118 9.17 2.55 -16.38
C PHE A 118 9.41 3.90 -15.68
N LEU A 119 10.61 4.16 -15.15
CA LEU A 119 10.98 5.48 -14.62
C LEU A 119 10.96 6.55 -15.71
N SER A 120 11.46 6.24 -16.91
CA SER A 120 11.42 7.18 -18.04
C SER A 120 9.98 7.49 -18.46
N VAL A 121 9.12 6.48 -18.55
CA VAL A 121 7.69 6.64 -18.83
C VAL A 121 6.99 7.43 -17.72
N TYR A 122 7.32 7.18 -16.45
CA TYR A 122 6.78 7.90 -15.30
C TYR A 122 7.17 9.38 -15.29
N VAL A 123 8.45 9.68 -15.52
CA VAL A 123 8.94 11.07 -15.63
C VAL A 123 8.23 11.78 -16.78
N ILE A 124 8.12 11.13 -17.94
CA ILE A 124 7.35 11.65 -19.07
C ILE A 124 5.88 11.86 -18.66
N HIS A 125 5.24 10.93 -17.95
CA HIS A 125 3.86 11.04 -17.47
C HIS A 125 3.66 12.23 -16.52
N VAL A 126 4.56 12.45 -15.56
CA VAL A 126 4.52 13.59 -14.62
C VAL A 126 4.74 14.93 -15.34
N PHE A 127 5.58 14.97 -16.38
CA PHE A 127 5.77 16.16 -17.20
C PHE A 127 4.63 16.39 -18.21
N LEU A 128 4.01 15.31 -18.71
CA LEU A 128 2.86 15.36 -19.63
C LEU A 128 1.54 15.68 -18.93
N SER A 129 1.34 15.26 -17.68
CA SER A 129 0.12 15.55 -16.90
C SER A 129 -0.05 17.05 -16.61
N ARG A 130 1.04 17.82 -16.70
CA ARG A 130 1.04 19.29 -16.66
C ARG A 130 0.66 19.95 -18.01
N PHE A 131 0.57 19.16 -19.09
CA PHE A 131 0.35 19.64 -20.46
C PHE A 131 -0.85 19.03 -21.19
N PHE A 132 -1.49 17.98 -20.67
CA PHE A 132 -2.67 17.38 -21.30
C PHE A 132 -3.95 17.64 -20.52
N ASP A 133 -4.44 18.87 -20.65
CA ASP A 133 -5.87 19.12 -20.75
C ASP A 133 -6.12 19.48 -22.22
N LYS A 134 -6.81 18.58 -22.94
CA LYS A 134 -6.95 18.47 -24.42
C LYS A 134 -5.90 17.61 -25.15
N ALA A 135 -6.27 16.36 -25.45
CA ALA A 135 -6.24 15.77 -26.80
C ALA A 135 -6.48 14.25 -26.72
N ALA A 136 -7.71 13.81 -26.97
CA ALA A 136 -8.02 12.41 -27.24
C ALA A 136 -8.36 12.27 -28.73
N ILE A 137 -7.44 11.70 -29.51
CA ILE A 137 -7.74 11.15 -30.84
C ILE A 137 -7.17 9.72 -30.87
N VAL A 138 -8.06 8.78 -31.18
CA VAL A 138 -7.71 7.39 -31.47
C VAL A 138 -7.39 7.27 -32.96
N ALA A 139 -6.34 6.52 -33.31
CA ALA A 139 -6.23 5.91 -34.63
C ALA A 139 -5.56 4.52 -34.53
N PRO A 140 -5.95 3.56 -35.38
CA PRO A 140 -5.61 2.15 -35.26
C PRO A 140 -4.41 1.74 -36.13
N TYR A 141 -3.74 0.62 -35.82
CA TYR A 141 -3.04 -0.15 -36.86
C TYR A 141 -2.81 -1.64 -36.54
N SER A 142 -2.65 -2.37 -37.65
CA SER A 142 -2.64 -3.79 -37.99
C SER A 142 -1.45 -4.65 -37.55
N GLY A 143 -1.74 -5.94 -37.28
CA GLY A 143 -1.25 -7.13 -38.00
C GLY A 143 0.24 -7.55 -37.97
N GLY A 144 0.51 -8.81 -37.54
CA GLY A 144 1.69 -9.61 -37.94
C GLY A 144 2.09 -10.75 -36.97
N LYS A 145 2.27 -11.98 -37.48
CA LYS A 145 2.41 -13.29 -36.77
C LYS A 145 3.85 -13.73 -36.41
N GLY A 146 3.96 -14.70 -35.48
CA GLY A 146 5.01 -15.76 -35.44
C GLY A 146 5.49 -16.14 -34.02
N ASP A 147 4.89 -17.12 -33.33
CA ASP A 147 5.34 -18.52 -33.11
C ASP A 147 6.53 -18.67 -32.11
N THR A 148 6.36 -19.16 -30.88
CA THR A 148 6.10 -20.55 -30.46
C THR A 148 5.55 -20.54 -29.03
N SER A 149 4.55 -21.37 -28.70
CA SER A 149 3.83 -21.29 -27.41
C SER A 149 4.49 -22.12 -26.28
N PRO A 150 5.00 -21.52 -25.18
CA PRO A 150 5.39 -22.24 -23.96
C PRO A 150 4.18 -22.74 -23.15
N TRP A 151 2.97 -22.38 -23.60
CA TRP A 151 1.69 -22.46 -22.89
C TRP A 151 1.10 -23.86 -22.66
N ARG A 152 1.78 -24.96 -23.03
CA ARG A 152 1.18 -26.31 -22.96
C ARG A 152 1.68 -27.20 -21.83
N LEU A 153 2.77 -26.86 -21.14
CA LEU A 153 3.23 -27.64 -19.99
C LEU A 153 3.65 -26.71 -18.83
N CYS A 154 2.78 -26.58 -17.82
CA CYS A 154 3.22 -26.10 -16.51
C CYS A 154 4.00 -27.22 -15.82
N THR A 155 5.21 -26.91 -15.34
CA THR A 155 5.95 -27.82 -14.46
C THR A 155 5.21 -27.98 -13.13
N VAL A 156 5.32 -29.14 -12.48
CA VAL A 156 4.66 -29.40 -11.18
C VAL A 156 5.06 -28.35 -10.13
N SER A 157 6.31 -27.85 -10.19
CA SER A 157 6.78 -26.73 -9.38
C SER A 157 6.01 -25.43 -9.65
N GLN A 158 5.80 -25.02 -10.90
CA GLN A 158 5.01 -23.82 -11.23
C GLN A 158 3.56 -23.92 -10.72
N VAL A 159 2.98 -25.13 -10.76
CA VAL A 159 1.64 -25.38 -10.22
C VAL A 159 1.62 -25.27 -8.69
N GLU A 160 2.67 -25.74 -8.02
CA GLU A 160 2.83 -25.59 -6.56
C GLU A 160 3.07 -24.13 -6.16
N GLU A 161 3.87 -23.38 -6.92
CA GLU A 161 4.11 -21.95 -6.74
C GLU A 161 2.81 -21.13 -6.87
N LEU A 162 2.01 -21.40 -7.91
CA LEU A 162 0.70 -20.77 -8.08
C LEU A 162 -0.27 -21.14 -6.96
N LYS A 163 -0.29 -22.41 -6.52
CA LYS A 163 -1.11 -22.85 -5.38
C LYS A 163 -0.73 -22.11 -4.10
N MET A 164 0.54 -21.78 -3.88
CA MET A 164 0.98 -20.99 -2.73
C MET A 164 0.44 -19.56 -2.80
N LEU A 165 0.51 -18.90 -3.96
CA LEU A 165 -0.08 -17.56 -4.15
C LEU A 165 -1.61 -17.57 -3.96
N LEU A 166 -2.31 -18.58 -4.48
CA LEU A 166 -3.76 -18.73 -4.29
C LEU A 166 -4.16 -18.93 -2.82
N ARG A 167 -3.30 -19.57 -2.00
CA ARG A 167 -3.55 -19.71 -0.55
C ARG A 167 -3.45 -18.38 0.20
N MET A 168 -2.75 -17.39 -0.35
CA MET A 168 -2.65 -16.05 0.23
C MET A 168 -3.86 -15.17 -0.10
N PHE A 169 -4.67 -15.56 -1.08
CA PHE A 169 -5.82 -14.78 -1.56
C PHE A 169 -6.85 -14.40 -0.48
N PRO A 170 -7.19 -15.24 0.51
CA PRO A 170 -8.13 -14.83 1.57
C PRO A 170 -7.59 -13.70 2.45
N VAL A 171 -6.28 -13.72 2.74
CA VAL A 171 -5.59 -12.63 3.44
C VAL A 171 -5.52 -11.40 2.55
N TRP A 172 -5.14 -11.57 1.28
CA TRP A 172 -5.14 -10.52 0.26
C TRP A 172 -6.48 -9.79 0.18
N ALA A 173 -7.59 -10.52 0.05
CA ALA A 173 -8.93 -9.96 -0.04
C ALA A 173 -9.33 -9.19 1.22
N SER A 174 -8.88 -9.62 2.40
CA SER A 174 -9.13 -8.88 3.64
C SER A 174 -8.36 -7.56 3.69
N MET A 175 -7.18 -7.50 3.06
CA MET A 175 -6.40 -6.26 2.93
C MET A 175 -7.01 -5.27 1.93
N VAL A 176 -7.69 -5.76 0.90
CA VAL A 176 -8.45 -4.88 -0.03
C VAL A 176 -9.46 -4.02 0.73
N LEU A 177 -10.21 -4.60 1.68
CA LEU A 177 -11.17 -3.85 2.50
C LEU A 177 -10.49 -2.88 3.47
N PHE A 178 -9.31 -3.20 4.01
CA PHE A 178 -8.52 -2.25 4.78
C PHE A 178 -8.19 -1.00 3.95
N PHE A 179 -7.69 -1.20 2.74
CA PHE A 179 -7.35 -0.08 1.84
C PHE A 179 -8.57 0.68 1.35
N ALA A 180 -9.74 0.04 1.21
CA ALA A 180 -10.99 0.74 0.92
C ALA A 180 -11.43 1.67 2.07
N VAL A 181 -11.19 1.27 3.33
CA VAL A 181 -11.46 2.09 4.52
C VAL A 181 -10.46 3.24 4.62
N THR A 182 -9.17 3.00 4.40
CA THR A 182 -8.16 4.07 4.50
C THR A 182 -8.21 5.05 3.31
N ALA A 183 -8.69 4.61 2.13
CA ALA A 183 -8.93 5.48 0.98
C ALA A 183 -9.90 6.64 1.29
N GLN A 184 -10.77 6.49 2.29
CA GLN A 184 -11.66 7.56 2.76
C GLN A 184 -10.90 8.81 3.26
N MET A 185 -9.65 8.64 3.72
CA MET A 185 -8.80 9.75 4.16
C MET A 185 -8.43 10.73 3.03
N SER A 186 -8.47 10.30 1.77
CA SER A 186 -8.25 11.17 0.61
C SER A 186 -9.53 11.76 0.04
N SER A 187 -10.70 11.34 0.52
CA SER A 187 -11.99 11.78 -0.02
C SER A 187 -12.97 12.22 1.06
N THR A 188 -13.79 11.31 1.59
CA THR A 188 -14.90 11.63 2.48
C THR A 188 -14.47 12.29 3.80
N PHE A 189 -13.24 12.06 4.28
CA PHE A 189 -12.69 12.80 5.43
C PHE A 189 -12.37 14.27 5.07
N ILE A 190 -11.89 14.51 3.85
CA ILE A 190 -11.63 15.86 3.35
C ILE A 190 -12.94 16.61 3.19
N GLU A 191 -13.98 15.95 2.66
CA GLU A 191 -15.34 16.50 2.57
C GLU A 191 -15.92 16.81 3.95
N GLN A 192 -15.81 15.87 4.90
CA GLN A 192 -16.19 16.11 6.29
C GLN A 192 -15.46 17.34 6.85
N GLY A 193 -14.15 17.48 6.59
CA GLY A 193 -13.36 18.63 7.04
C GLY A 193 -13.75 19.94 6.40
N ALA A 194 -14.11 19.92 5.12
CA ALA A 194 -14.60 21.10 4.41
C ALA A 194 -15.89 21.65 5.03
N ALA A 195 -16.76 20.79 5.56
CA ALA A 195 -17.99 21.17 6.26
C ALA A 195 -17.83 21.49 7.76
N MET A 196 -16.60 21.54 8.27
CA MET A 196 -16.28 21.91 9.67
C MET A 196 -15.72 23.33 9.75
N ASP A 197 -15.58 23.85 10.97
CA ASP A 197 -14.90 25.13 11.18
C ASP A 197 -13.39 24.95 11.06
N ASN A 198 -12.87 25.54 9.99
CA ASN A 198 -11.48 25.48 9.59
C ASN A 198 -10.61 26.54 10.28
N HIS A 199 -11.17 27.37 11.15
CA HIS A 199 -10.41 28.41 11.86
C HIS A 199 -9.87 27.90 13.21
N ILE A 200 -8.57 28.07 13.42
CA ILE A 200 -7.92 27.88 14.71
C ILE A 200 -7.21 29.17 15.09
N GLY A 201 -7.89 29.98 15.91
CA GLY A 201 -7.44 31.33 16.20
C GLY A 201 -7.35 32.16 14.90
N PRO A 202 -6.17 32.70 14.54
CA PRO A 202 -6.01 33.53 13.34
C PRO A 202 -5.75 32.72 12.05
N PHE A 203 -5.59 31.40 12.11
CA PHE A 203 -5.20 30.57 10.97
C PHE A 203 -6.39 29.77 10.43
N THR A 204 -6.50 29.70 9.10
CA THR A 204 -7.43 28.79 8.41
C THR A 204 -6.67 27.54 7.98
N ILE A 205 -7.10 26.39 8.48
CA ILE A 205 -6.49 25.09 8.21
C ILE A 205 -7.20 24.44 7.02
N PRO A 206 -6.49 24.14 5.92
CA PRO A 206 -7.08 23.39 4.81
C PRO A 206 -7.41 21.96 5.24
N PRO A 207 -8.60 21.41 4.88
CA PRO A 207 -8.96 20.03 5.22
C PRO A 207 -7.94 18.97 4.83
N ALA A 208 -7.33 19.12 3.64
CA ALA A 208 -6.26 18.23 3.16
C ALA A 208 -5.04 18.16 4.09
N SER A 209 -4.76 19.23 4.84
CA SER A 209 -3.61 19.28 5.76
C SER A 209 -3.80 18.40 7.00
N LEU A 210 -5.02 17.91 7.28
CA LEU A 210 -5.27 16.95 8.37
C LEU A 210 -4.53 15.63 8.17
N ALA A 211 -4.20 15.27 6.93
CA ALA A 211 -3.32 14.13 6.62
C ALA A 211 -1.95 14.23 7.30
N THR A 212 -1.54 15.41 7.76
CA THR A 212 -0.32 15.58 8.57
C THR A 212 -0.40 14.81 9.89
N PHE A 213 -1.58 14.68 10.51
CA PHE A 213 -1.74 13.92 11.75
C PHE A 213 -1.51 12.41 11.53
N ASP A 214 -1.88 11.91 10.36
CA ASP A 214 -1.58 10.55 9.93
C ASP A 214 -0.06 10.34 9.81
N VAL A 215 0.64 11.22 9.08
CA VAL A 215 2.12 11.19 8.96
C VAL A 215 2.81 11.28 10.32
N ILE A 216 2.40 12.20 11.19
CA ILE A 216 2.94 12.34 12.55
C ILE A 216 2.71 11.05 13.34
N SER A 217 1.52 10.46 13.24
CA SER A 217 1.21 9.19 13.91
C SER A 217 2.14 8.09 13.43
N VAL A 218 2.35 7.94 12.12
CA VAL A 218 3.31 6.96 11.55
C VAL A 218 4.73 7.20 12.09
N MET A 219 5.21 8.44 12.05
CA MET A 219 6.55 8.80 12.52
C MET A 219 6.77 8.51 14.01
N VAL A 220 5.72 8.63 14.84
CA VAL A 220 5.77 8.34 16.27
C VAL A 220 5.59 6.85 16.55
N CYS A 221 4.68 6.19 15.84
CA CYS A 221 4.34 4.79 16.02
C CYS A 221 5.49 3.86 15.61
N ILE A 222 6.27 4.17 14.57
CA ILE A 222 7.40 3.32 14.13
C ILE A 222 8.45 3.14 15.26
N PRO A 223 9.04 4.21 15.86
CA PRO A 223 9.96 4.06 16.97
C PRO A 223 9.35 3.37 18.19
N ILE A 224 8.08 3.66 18.52
CA ILE A 224 7.38 2.98 19.62
C ILE A 224 7.23 1.49 19.33
N TYR A 225 6.92 1.15 18.08
CA TYR A 225 6.79 -0.22 17.64
C TYR A 225 8.11 -0.99 17.81
N ASP A 226 9.21 -0.45 17.28
CA ASP A 226 10.51 -1.12 17.31
C ASP A 226 11.17 -1.12 18.70
N ALA A 227 11.07 -0.02 19.45
CA ALA A 227 11.77 0.14 20.72
C ALA A 227 10.98 -0.38 21.92
N VAL A 228 9.64 -0.43 21.84
CA VAL A 228 8.78 -0.77 22.99
C VAL A 228 7.95 -2.02 22.69
N LEU A 229 7.15 -2.00 21.63
CA LEU A 229 6.20 -3.09 21.36
C LEU A 229 6.92 -4.39 20.98
N VAL A 230 7.93 -4.35 20.11
CA VAL A 230 8.66 -5.56 19.69
C VAL A 230 9.39 -6.22 20.87
N PRO A 231 10.19 -5.50 21.70
CA PRO A 231 10.85 -6.10 22.86
C PRO A 231 9.86 -6.63 23.90
N LEU A 232 8.74 -5.93 24.14
CA LEU A 232 7.72 -6.37 25.07
C LEU A 232 7.00 -7.62 24.54
N ALA A 233 6.62 -7.61 23.26
CA ALA A 233 5.98 -8.76 22.63
C ALA A 233 6.92 -9.97 22.63
N ARG A 234 8.22 -9.80 22.36
CA ARG A 234 9.23 -10.87 22.47
C ARG A 234 9.26 -11.51 23.86
N ARG A 235 9.16 -10.71 24.93
CA ARG A 235 9.12 -11.22 26.31
C ARG A 235 7.88 -12.05 26.61
N VAL A 236 6.75 -11.75 25.98
CA VAL A 236 5.46 -12.43 26.21
C VAL A 236 5.27 -13.63 25.28
N THR A 237 5.60 -13.48 24.00
CA THR A 237 5.34 -14.50 22.96
C THR A 237 6.49 -15.47 22.78
N GLY A 238 7.71 -15.09 23.18
CA GLY A 238 8.92 -15.87 22.92
C GLY A 238 9.33 -15.95 21.45
N MET A 239 8.67 -15.19 20.55
CA MET A 239 8.96 -15.18 19.11
C MET A 239 10.00 -14.13 18.74
N ASP A 240 10.96 -14.45 17.87
CA ASP A 240 12.01 -13.50 17.41
C ASP A 240 11.47 -12.20 16.81
N ARG A 241 10.28 -12.24 16.19
CA ARG A 241 9.63 -11.06 15.58
C ARG A 241 8.67 -10.31 16.54
N GLY A 242 8.51 -10.78 17.78
CA GLY A 242 7.58 -10.24 18.77
C GLY A 242 6.11 -10.55 18.47
N LEU A 243 5.58 -10.01 17.38
CA LEU A 243 4.22 -10.26 16.87
C LEU A 243 4.29 -10.99 15.53
N SER A 244 3.38 -11.93 15.29
CA SER A 244 3.27 -12.62 14.01
C SER A 244 2.75 -11.67 12.91
N GLN A 245 3.08 -11.96 11.65
CA GLN A 245 2.61 -11.17 10.49
C GLN A 245 1.08 -11.03 10.49
N LEU A 246 0.36 -12.13 10.72
CA LEU A 246 -1.10 -12.13 10.77
C LEU A 246 -1.65 -11.35 11.97
N GLN A 247 -0.96 -11.35 13.12
CA GLN A 247 -1.36 -10.53 14.27
C GLN A 247 -1.23 -9.04 13.97
N ARG A 248 -0.13 -8.62 13.33
CA ARG A 248 0.07 -7.22 12.90
C ARG A 248 -1.06 -6.77 11.95
N LEU A 249 -1.36 -7.59 10.94
CA LEU A 249 -2.48 -7.34 10.01
C LEU A 249 -3.83 -7.24 10.74
N GLY A 250 -4.09 -8.10 11.72
CA GLY A 250 -5.31 -8.07 12.52
C GLY A 250 -5.45 -6.81 13.37
N VAL A 251 -4.36 -6.33 13.98
CA VAL A 251 -4.33 -5.07 14.73
C VAL A 251 -4.65 -3.89 13.82
N GLY A 252 -4.04 -3.83 12.64
CA GLY A 252 -4.31 -2.78 11.66
C GLY A 252 -5.77 -2.75 11.21
N LEU A 253 -6.37 -3.91 10.92
CA LEU A 253 -7.80 -4.03 10.62
C LEU A 253 -8.70 -3.53 11.76
N ALA A 254 -8.38 -3.89 13.00
CA ALA A 254 -9.13 -3.42 14.16
C ALA A 254 -9.05 -1.90 14.36
N LEU A 255 -7.84 -1.33 14.22
CA LEU A 255 -7.63 0.12 14.28
C LEU A 255 -8.35 0.84 13.15
N SER A 256 -8.38 0.29 11.93
CA SER A 256 -9.15 0.90 10.83
C SER A 256 -10.65 0.95 11.10
N ALA A 257 -11.23 -0.11 11.68
CA ALA A 257 -12.64 -0.13 12.04
C ALA A 257 -12.94 0.85 13.17
N ALA A 258 -12.05 0.95 14.17
CA ALA A 258 -12.17 1.91 15.26
C ALA A 258 -12.06 3.36 14.78
N GLY A 259 -11.12 3.67 13.89
CA GLY A 259 -10.95 4.99 13.29
C GLY A 259 -12.18 5.42 12.49
N MET A 260 -12.76 4.50 11.73
CA MET A 260 -14.00 4.76 10.97
C MET A 260 -15.22 4.96 11.89
N ALA A 261 -15.35 4.15 12.95
CA ALA A 261 -16.41 4.35 13.94
C ALA A 261 -16.27 5.70 14.67
N TYR A 262 -15.05 6.12 14.99
CA TYR A 262 -14.80 7.43 15.57
C TYR A 262 -15.17 8.57 14.60
N ALA A 263 -14.81 8.47 13.31
CA ALA A 263 -15.21 9.44 12.30
C ALA A 263 -16.75 9.55 12.16
N ALA A 264 -17.45 8.42 12.24
CA ALA A 264 -18.92 8.38 12.27
C ALA A 264 -19.49 9.14 13.48
N LEU A 265 -18.93 8.93 14.67
CA LEU A 265 -19.34 9.65 15.89
C LEU A 265 -19.09 11.16 15.79
N VAL A 266 -17.95 11.55 15.21
CA VAL A 266 -17.63 12.96 14.94
C VAL A 266 -18.67 13.56 13.97
N GLU A 267 -19.06 12.83 12.94
CA GLU A 267 -20.04 13.32 11.96
C GLU A 267 -21.44 13.43 12.53
N THR A 268 -21.90 12.43 13.29
CA THR A 268 -23.19 12.51 14.00
C THR A 268 -23.23 13.74 14.92
N ARG A 269 -22.11 14.04 15.59
CA ARG A 269 -21.99 15.24 16.43
C ARG A 269 -21.97 16.53 15.61
N ARG A 270 -21.25 16.56 14.49
CA ARG A 270 -21.19 17.72 13.58
C ARG A 270 -22.59 18.06 13.05
N LEU A 271 -23.33 17.06 12.56
CA LEU A 271 -24.71 17.21 12.08
C LEU A 271 -25.65 17.73 13.17
N ALA A 272 -25.53 17.22 14.40
CA ALA A 272 -26.33 17.69 15.53
C ALA A 272 -26.05 19.17 15.86
N LEU A 273 -24.80 19.61 15.79
CA LEU A 273 -24.39 21.00 16.04
C LEU A 273 -24.77 21.94 14.89
N ALA A 274 -24.68 21.48 13.63
CA ALA A 274 -25.07 22.23 12.44
C ALA A 274 -26.53 22.67 12.50
N ARG A 275 -27.43 21.81 12.99
CA ARG A 275 -28.85 22.14 13.22
C ARG A 275 -29.08 23.28 14.21
N THR A 276 -28.13 23.50 15.12
CA THR A 276 -28.16 24.59 16.11
C THR A 276 -27.36 25.82 15.66
N GLY A 277 -26.73 25.77 14.47
CA GLY A 277 -25.84 26.84 13.98
C GLY A 277 -24.50 26.94 14.73
N THR A 278 -24.13 25.93 15.53
CA THR A 278 -22.87 25.94 16.28
C THR A 278 -21.76 25.31 15.42
N PRO A 279 -20.68 26.03 15.10
CA PRO A 279 -19.56 25.46 14.37
C PRO A 279 -18.80 24.42 15.21
N MET A 280 -18.37 23.33 14.56
CA MET A 280 -17.51 22.32 15.17
C MET A 280 -16.10 22.41 14.57
N SER A 281 -15.09 22.56 15.41
CA SER A 281 -13.70 22.69 14.95
C SER A 281 -13.22 21.44 14.20
N ILE A 282 -12.54 21.65 13.08
CA ILE A 282 -11.90 20.64 12.23
C ILE A 282 -10.96 19.69 13.01
N MET A 283 -10.38 20.14 14.13
CA MET A 283 -9.44 19.36 14.96
C MET A 283 -10.02 18.08 15.54
N TRP A 284 -11.34 17.94 15.62
CA TRP A 284 -11.98 16.71 16.09
C TRP A 284 -11.71 15.50 15.17
N GLN A 285 -11.25 15.72 13.94
CA GLN A 285 -10.80 14.65 13.05
C GLN A 285 -9.37 14.17 13.31
N ALA A 286 -8.52 14.94 13.99
CA ALA A 286 -7.12 14.58 14.23
C ALA A 286 -6.95 13.19 14.89
N PRO A 287 -7.78 12.78 15.88
CA PRO A 287 -7.71 11.43 16.43
C PRO A 287 -8.06 10.34 15.42
N ALA A 288 -8.97 10.58 14.48
CA ALA A 288 -9.33 9.63 13.43
C ALA A 288 -8.13 9.35 12.53
N PHE A 289 -7.50 10.41 12.01
CA PHE A 289 -6.28 10.32 11.20
C PHE A 289 -5.14 9.64 11.97
N ALA A 290 -4.94 9.99 13.24
CA ALA A 290 -3.90 9.37 14.05
C ALA A 290 -4.10 7.86 14.26
N VAL A 291 -5.33 7.42 14.54
CA VAL A 291 -5.68 6.00 14.72
C VAL A 291 -5.50 5.23 13.40
N LEU A 292 -5.91 5.82 12.27
CA LEU A 292 -5.73 5.22 10.95
C LEU A 292 -4.24 5.09 10.59
N GLY A 293 -3.43 6.12 10.84
CA GLY A 293 -1.98 6.07 10.62
C GLY A 293 -1.27 5.07 11.53
N ALA A 294 -1.71 4.93 12.78
CA ALA A 294 -1.22 3.86 13.65
C ALA A 294 -1.54 2.48 13.07
N GLY A 295 -2.76 2.29 12.56
CA GLY A 295 -3.17 1.07 11.86
C GLY A 295 -2.34 0.78 10.60
N GLU A 296 -1.98 1.83 9.86
CA GLU A 296 -1.12 1.73 8.68
C GLU A 296 0.26 1.17 9.02
N VAL A 297 0.89 1.60 10.12
CA VAL A 297 2.20 1.06 10.53
C VAL A 297 2.16 -0.46 10.70
N PHE A 298 1.14 -0.99 11.36
CA PHE A 298 1.00 -2.44 11.54
C PHE A 298 0.68 -3.17 10.23
N THR A 299 -0.19 -2.60 9.39
CA THR A 299 -0.62 -3.23 8.14
C THR A 299 0.45 -3.18 7.05
N ALA A 300 1.12 -2.04 6.84
CA ALA A 300 2.11 -1.86 5.79
C ALA A 300 3.34 -2.76 6.00
N VAL A 301 3.84 -2.84 7.23
CA VAL A 301 4.91 -3.78 7.59
C VAL A 301 4.43 -5.23 7.47
N GLY A 302 3.22 -5.51 7.97
CA GLY A 302 2.64 -6.86 7.94
C GLY A 302 2.40 -7.40 6.54
N ILE A 303 1.91 -6.58 5.61
CA ILE A 303 1.56 -6.99 4.25
C ILE A 303 2.82 -7.22 3.42
N LEU A 304 3.80 -6.31 3.48
CA LEU A 304 5.02 -6.45 2.70
C LEU A 304 5.81 -7.69 3.14
N GLU A 305 5.99 -7.89 4.45
CA GLU A 305 6.67 -9.08 4.98
C GLU A 305 5.89 -10.37 4.66
N PHE A 306 4.57 -10.37 4.84
CA PHE A 306 3.76 -11.56 4.57
C PHE A 306 3.84 -11.96 3.10
N PHE A 307 3.64 -11.02 2.18
CA PHE A 307 3.66 -11.34 0.76
C PHE A 307 5.06 -11.64 0.24
N TYR A 308 6.11 -11.05 0.82
CA TYR A 308 7.49 -11.37 0.46
C TYR A 308 7.91 -12.76 0.98
N ASP A 309 7.66 -13.06 2.26
CA ASP A 309 8.10 -14.30 2.90
C ASP A 309 7.29 -15.52 2.45
N GLN A 310 6.00 -15.36 2.15
CA GLN A 310 5.16 -16.47 1.68
C GLN A 310 5.25 -16.70 0.17
N SER A 311 5.87 -15.78 -0.57
CA SER A 311 6.06 -15.97 -2.01
C SER A 311 7.17 -16.96 -2.33
N PRO A 312 6.97 -17.85 -3.30
CA PRO A 312 8.02 -18.78 -3.73
C PRO A 312 9.27 -18.05 -4.24
N GLY A 313 10.42 -18.73 -4.16
CA GLY A 313 11.73 -18.16 -4.49
C GLY A 313 11.81 -17.53 -5.89
N GLY A 314 11.09 -18.09 -6.87
CA GLY A 314 11.03 -17.57 -8.24
C GLY A 314 10.06 -16.41 -8.46
N MET A 315 9.16 -16.10 -7.51
CA MET A 315 8.05 -15.16 -7.71
C MET A 315 7.97 -14.06 -6.64
N LYS A 316 9.08 -13.74 -5.97
CA LYS A 316 9.10 -12.71 -4.91
C LYS A 316 8.65 -11.32 -5.37
N SER A 317 9.03 -10.94 -6.59
CA SER A 317 8.61 -9.68 -7.23
C SER A 317 7.10 -9.66 -7.46
N LEU A 318 6.51 -10.74 -7.98
CA LEU A 318 5.06 -10.89 -8.08
C LEU A 318 4.36 -10.85 -6.72
N GLY A 319 4.96 -11.42 -5.67
CA GLY A 319 4.50 -11.29 -4.29
C GLY A 319 4.38 -9.85 -3.83
N THR A 320 5.44 -9.06 -4.03
CA THR A 320 5.43 -7.63 -3.70
C THR A 320 4.43 -6.84 -4.56
N ALA A 321 4.26 -7.22 -5.84
CA ALA A 321 3.25 -6.61 -6.71
C ALA A 321 1.82 -6.94 -6.25
N LEU A 322 1.57 -8.17 -5.76
CA LEU A 322 0.28 -8.54 -5.17
C LEU A 322 -0.03 -7.73 -3.91
N ALA A 323 0.98 -7.40 -3.10
CA ALA A 323 0.79 -6.49 -1.96
C ALA A 323 0.36 -5.09 -2.43
N GLN A 324 1.01 -4.53 -3.44
CA GLN A 324 0.63 -3.23 -4.02
C GLN A 324 -0.77 -3.27 -4.68
N LEU A 325 -1.13 -4.39 -5.31
CA LEU A 325 -2.44 -4.58 -5.93
C LEU A 325 -3.59 -4.53 -4.90
N THR A 326 -3.33 -4.79 -3.61
CA THR A 326 -4.36 -4.61 -2.57
C THR A 326 -4.76 -3.14 -2.41
N ILE A 327 -3.81 -2.21 -2.58
CA ILE A 327 -4.06 -0.77 -2.53
C ILE A 327 -4.93 -0.37 -3.71
N ALA A 328 -4.57 -0.83 -4.92
CA ALA A 328 -5.35 -0.59 -6.13
C ALA A 328 -6.78 -1.09 -6.00
N ALA A 329 -6.94 -2.38 -5.66
CA ALA A 329 -8.22 -3.02 -5.51
C ALA A 329 -9.05 -2.37 -4.39
N GLY A 330 -8.43 -1.94 -3.30
CA GLY A 330 -9.10 -1.26 -2.20
C GLY A 330 -9.67 0.10 -2.62
N ASN A 331 -8.92 0.85 -3.41
CA ASN A 331 -9.39 2.14 -3.95
C ASN A 331 -10.54 1.96 -4.96
N TYR A 332 -10.47 0.96 -5.85
CA TYR A 332 -11.61 0.64 -6.73
C TYR A 332 -12.84 0.17 -5.93
N LEU A 333 -12.63 -0.63 -4.88
CA LEU A 333 -13.71 -1.05 -4.00
C LEU A 333 -14.33 0.15 -3.27
N SER A 334 -13.51 1.09 -2.78
CA SER A 334 -13.98 2.37 -2.21
C SER A 334 -14.87 3.13 -3.20
N SER A 335 -14.39 3.33 -4.43
CA SER A 335 -15.15 3.97 -5.50
C SER A 335 -16.48 3.27 -5.76
N ALA A 336 -16.48 1.94 -5.86
CA ALA A 336 -17.68 1.15 -6.07
C ALA A 336 -18.67 1.27 -4.90
N VAL A 337 -18.19 1.27 -3.64
CA VAL A 337 -19.04 1.44 -2.46
C VAL A 337 -19.64 2.84 -2.42
N ILE A 338 -18.85 3.89 -2.67
CA ILE A 338 -19.34 5.27 -2.76
C ILE A 338 -20.42 5.40 -3.83
N GLY A 339 -20.14 4.93 -5.06
CA GLY A 339 -21.09 4.97 -6.16
C GLY A 339 -22.37 4.17 -5.89
N ALA A 340 -22.25 2.99 -5.27
CA ALA A 340 -23.40 2.17 -4.89
C ALA A 340 -24.26 2.84 -3.81
N VAL A 341 -23.63 3.41 -2.78
CA VAL A 341 -24.35 4.15 -1.72
C VAL A 341 -25.05 5.37 -2.31
N ALA A 342 -24.37 6.16 -3.15
CA ALA A 342 -24.99 7.29 -3.83
C ALA A 342 -26.19 6.85 -4.67
N ALA A 343 -26.04 5.80 -5.49
CA ALA A 343 -27.11 5.30 -6.35
C ALA A 343 -28.29 4.64 -5.61
N VAL A 344 -28.08 4.18 -4.37
CA VAL A 344 -29.15 3.58 -3.54
C VAL A 344 -29.85 4.65 -2.71
N THR A 345 -29.10 5.60 -2.14
CA THR A 345 -29.61 6.57 -1.17
C THR A 345 -30.29 7.78 -1.81
N THR A 346 -29.98 8.06 -3.08
CA THR A 346 -30.66 9.10 -3.87
C THR A 346 -31.93 8.58 -4.59
N ARG A 347 -32.25 7.28 -4.45
CA ARG A 347 -33.46 6.71 -5.06
C ARG A 347 -34.71 7.35 -4.47
N GLY A 348 -35.47 8.05 -5.31
CA GLY A 348 -36.67 8.77 -4.90
C GLY A 348 -36.51 10.28 -4.84
N GLY A 349 -35.34 10.82 -5.23
CA GLY A 349 -35.10 12.27 -5.26
C GLY A 349 -34.66 12.87 -3.92
N GLU A 350 -34.30 12.02 -2.94
CA GLU A 350 -33.66 12.47 -1.71
C GLU A 350 -32.20 12.87 -1.95
N ALA A 351 -31.67 13.74 -1.09
CA ALA A 351 -30.27 14.21 -1.15
C ALA A 351 -29.24 13.07 -1.02
N GLY A 352 -29.63 11.93 -0.44
CA GLY A 352 -28.74 10.78 -0.22
C GLY A 352 -27.80 10.95 0.97
N TRP A 353 -26.88 10.01 1.16
CA TRP A 353 -25.96 10.05 2.30
C TRP A 353 -24.78 11.00 2.10
N ILE A 354 -24.35 11.20 0.85
CA ILE A 354 -23.19 12.04 0.48
C ILE A 354 -23.62 13.08 -0.57
N PRO A 355 -24.51 14.04 -0.23
CA PRO A 355 -24.84 15.16 -1.11
C PRO A 355 -23.71 16.20 -1.18
N ASP A 356 -23.87 17.17 -2.07
CA ASP A 356 -22.95 18.31 -2.20
C ASP A 356 -22.97 19.21 -0.94
N ASP A 357 -24.16 19.49 -0.39
CA ASP A 357 -24.28 20.08 0.96
C ASP A 357 -24.39 18.98 2.02
N LEU A 358 -23.27 18.70 2.67
CA LEU A 358 -23.18 17.69 3.74
C LEU A 358 -24.10 17.96 4.93
N ASN A 359 -24.69 19.15 5.10
CA ASN A 359 -25.67 19.41 6.16
C ASN A 359 -27.05 18.80 5.86
N GLU A 360 -27.36 18.55 4.59
CA GLU A 360 -28.59 17.89 4.15
C GLU A 360 -28.44 16.36 4.07
N GLY A 361 -27.21 15.87 4.20
CA GLY A 361 -26.84 14.46 4.07
C GLY A 361 -26.69 13.71 5.40
N HIS A 362 -26.29 12.45 5.25
CA HIS A 362 -26.03 11.52 6.34
C HIS A 362 -24.70 10.78 6.14
N LEU A 363 -23.61 11.57 6.09
CA LEU A 363 -22.26 11.03 5.94
C LEU A 363 -21.87 10.12 7.12
N ASP A 364 -22.49 10.32 8.29
CA ASP A 364 -22.35 9.44 9.45
C ASP A 364 -22.82 8.01 9.19
N TYR A 365 -23.90 7.82 8.42
CA TYR A 365 -24.36 6.48 8.01
C TYR A 365 -23.37 5.79 7.07
N PHE A 366 -22.74 6.55 6.17
CA PHE A 366 -21.69 6.01 5.31
C PHE A 366 -20.47 5.56 6.14
N PHE A 367 -20.02 6.37 7.11
CA PHE A 367 -18.94 5.97 8.00
C PHE A 367 -19.32 4.76 8.88
N TRP A 368 -20.54 4.69 9.41
CA TRP A 368 -21.01 3.49 10.12
C TRP A 368 -21.05 2.24 9.24
N LEU A 369 -21.45 2.37 7.97
CA LEU A 369 -21.39 1.28 6.99
C LEU A 369 -19.95 0.80 6.80
N MET A 370 -19.00 1.72 6.59
CA MET A 370 -17.59 1.39 6.43
C MET A 370 -16.99 0.76 7.69
N ALA A 371 -17.39 1.23 8.88
CA ALA A 371 -16.99 0.63 10.15
C ALA A 371 -17.54 -0.80 10.32
N ALA A 372 -18.82 -1.01 10.00
CA ALA A 372 -19.45 -2.33 10.04
C ALA A 372 -18.81 -3.31 9.04
N LEU A 373 -18.54 -2.87 7.81
CA LEU A 373 -17.77 -3.64 6.82
C LEU A 373 -16.37 -3.97 7.35
N GLY A 374 -15.71 -3.03 8.01
CA GLY A 374 -14.41 -3.24 8.66
C GLY A 374 -14.46 -4.30 9.76
N VAL A 375 -15.49 -4.30 10.60
CA VAL A 375 -15.69 -5.33 11.66
C VAL A 375 -15.97 -6.70 11.04
N VAL A 376 -16.86 -6.78 10.05
CA VAL A 376 -17.14 -8.04 9.34
C VAL A 376 -15.87 -8.58 8.68
N ASN A 377 -15.08 -7.69 8.07
CA ASN A 377 -13.80 -8.03 7.47
C ASN A 377 -12.80 -8.54 8.51
N LEU A 378 -12.71 -7.89 9.68
CA LEU A 378 -11.86 -8.37 10.78
C LEU A 378 -12.27 -9.77 11.23
N LEU A 379 -13.57 -10.04 11.40
CA LEU A 379 -14.05 -11.37 11.78
C LEU A 379 -13.74 -12.43 10.70
N HIS A 380 -13.93 -12.09 9.43
CA HIS A 380 -13.55 -12.93 8.30
C HIS A 380 -12.04 -13.20 8.27
N PHE A 381 -11.22 -12.16 8.46
CA PHE A 381 -9.77 -12.27 8.53
C PHE A 381 -9.33 -13.16 9.69
N LEU A 382 -9.91 -12.98 10.88
CA LEU A 382 -9.62 -13.83 12.04
C LEU A 382 -9.97 -15.29 11.74
N TYR A 383 -11.13 -15.55 11.15
CA TYR A 383 -11.52 -16.89 10.71
C TYR A 383 -10.51 -17.50 9.70
N CYS A 384 -10.13 -16.74 8.66
CA CYS A 384 -9.16 -17.18 7.67
C CYS A 384 -7.77 -17.39 8.27
N SER A 385 -7.32 -16.49 9.15
CA SER A 385 -5.99 -16.54 9.79
C SER A 385 -5.84 -17.74 10.72
N MET A 386 -6.88 -18.11 11.48
CA MET A 386 -6.89 -19.30 12.32
C MET A 386 -6.81 -20.60 11.49
N ARG A 387 -7.35 -20.56 10.27
CA ARG A 387 -7.35 -21.71 9.34
C ARG A 387 -6.12 -21.73 8.43
N TYR A 388 -5.34 -20.65 8.41
CA TYR A 388 -4.13 -20.52 7.63
C TYR A 388 -2.99 -21.32 8.28
N ARG A 389 -2.67 -22.48 7.70
CA ARG A 389 -1.42 -23.20 8.01
C ARG A 389 -0.32 -22.65 7.13
N GLY A 390 0.57 -21.84 7.71
CA GLY A 390 1.80 -21.40 7.04
C GLY A 390 2.70 -22.60 6.70
N ASN A 391 3.60 -22.41 5.73
CA ASN A 391 4.59 -23.41 5.34
C ASN A 391 5.67 -23.59 6.43
N ASN A 392 5.37 -24.30 7.51
CA ASN A 392 6.40 -24.95 8.32
C ASN A 392 6.66 -26.34 7.74
N THR A 393 7.34 -26.38 6.59
CA THR A 393 7.91 -27.60 6.03
C THR A 393 9.35 -27.31 5.58
N THR A 394 10.23 -27.07 6.55
CA THR A 394 11.70 -27.18 6.39
C THR A 394 12.29 -27.41 7.78
N ALA A 395 12.07 -28.62 8.30
CA ALA A 395 12.89 -29.21 9.35
C ALA A 395 12.65 -30.73 9.34
N LEU A 396 13.29 -31.41 8.39
CA LEU A 396 13.83 -32.76 8.53
C LEU A 396 14.97 -32.92 7.55
#